data_AF-A0A916GNE5-F1
#
_entry.id   AF-A0A916GNE5-F1
#
_cell.length_a   1.000
_cell.length_b   1.000
_cell.length_c   1.000
_cell.angle_alpha   90.00
_cell.angle_beta   90.00
_cell.angle_gamma   90.00
#
_symmetry.space_group_name_H-M   'P 1'
#
loop_
_entity.id
_entity.type
_entity.pdbx_description
1 polymer ?
#
loop_
_entity_poly.entity_id
_entity_poly.type
_entity_poly.pdbx_seq_one_letter_code
_entity_poly.pdbx_strand_id
1 'polypeptide(L)'
;MSDPAPFPAAAIRITQILVAAMVGGMLAFSAVAAAIGPKSSPSPDTARTLLLVAAGILLVTSILGAAVIPRAFTAQARARLRGAEPEDIPALAYPLYQTSCILRAAMLEGPGLLGAFIVLTHGTPLALAIPAAAAAILILTFPTNDRFARFIEEATGARRA
;
A
#
# COMPACT_ATOMS: atom_id res chain seq x y z
N MET A 1 34.94 -10.06 12.82
CA MET A 1 33.61 -9.94 12.20
C MET A 1 33.26 -8.46 12.29
N SER A 2 33.41 -7.72 11.20
CA SER A 2 33.05 -6.29 11.14
C SER A 2 31.53 -6.17 11.17
N ASP A 3 30.99 -5.23 11.96
CA ASP A 3 29.57 -4.92 11.91
C ASP A 3 29.21 -4.50 10.46
N PRO A 4 28.18 -5.09 9.85
CA PRO A 4 27.75 -4.69 8.52
C PRO A 4 27.40 -3.20 8.53
N ALA A 5 27.83 -2.47 7.50
CA ALA A 5 27.57 -1.04 7.41
C ALA A 5 26.05 -0.78 7.54
N PRO A 6 25.62 0.13 8.43
CA PRO A 6 24.21 0.37 8.65
C PRO A 6 23.55 0.86 7.36
N PHE A 7 22.53 0.14 6.90
CA PHE A 7 21.72 0.57 5.76
C PHE A 7 21.15 1.98 6.04
N PRO A 8 21.20 2.92 5.08
CA PRO A 8 20.85 4.30 5.35
C PRO A 8 19.37 4.43 5.74
N ALA A 9 19.13 4.74 7.02
CA ALA A 9 17.79 5.00 7.57
C ALA A 9 17.01 6.07 6.77
N ALA A 10 17.73 6.95 6.06
CA ALA A 10 17.16 7.93 5.15
C ALA A 10 16.34 7.30 4.00
N ALA A 11 16.75 6.15 3.47
CA ALA A 11 16.07 5.51 2.36
C ALA A 11 14.65 5.06 2.77
N ILE A 12 14.52 4.34 3.89
CA ILE A 12 13.22 3.89 4.40
C ILE A 12 12.31 5.08 4.73
N ARG A 13 12.86 6.18 5.25
CA ARG A 13 12.10 7.42 5.48
C ARG A 13 11.48 7.99 4.20
N ILE A 14 12.17 7.95 3.06
CA ILE A 14 11.60 8.38 1.79
C ILE A 14 10.38 7.54 1.44
N THR A 15 10.47 6.21 1.56
CA THR A 15 9.32 5.32 1.28
C THR A 15 8.16 5.57 2.26
N GLN A 16 8.45 5.83 3.54
CA GLN A 16 7.44 6.20 4.54
C GLN A 16 6.73 7.50 4.19
N ILE A 17 7.46 8.53 3.75
CA ILE A 17 6.90 9.81 3.33
C ILE A 17 5.97 9.62 2.13
N LEU A 18 6.38 8.82 1.12
CA LEU A 18 5.55 8.55 -0.04
C LEU A 18 4.23 7.86 0.35
N VAL A 19 4.29 6.80 1.15
CA VAL A 19 3.07 6.09 1.60
C VAL A 19 2.21 6.98 2.48
N ALA A 20 2.80 7.79 3.37
CA ALA A 20 2.06 8.73 4.20
C ALA A 20 1.38 9.83 3.36
N ALA A 21 2.03 10.33 2.31
CA ALA A 21 1.45 11.31 1.39
C ALA A 21 0.24 10.75 0.65
N MET A 22 0.29 9.48 0.21
CA MET A 22 -0.85 8.81 -0.44
C MET A 22 -2.03 8.66 0.53
N VAL A 23 -1.78 8.21 1.77
CA VAL A 23 -2.83 8.13 2.81
C VAL A 23 -3.41 9.51 3.08
N GLY A 24 -2.56 10.52 3.27
CA GLY A 24 -2.98 11.89 3.53
C GLY A 24 -3.81 12.49 2.41
N GLY A 25 -3.38 12.34 1.15
CA GLY A 25 -4.11 12.81 -0.03
C GLY A 25 -5.49 12.14 -0.15
N MET A 26 -5.56 10.83 0.02
CA MET A 26 -6.81 10.08 0.01
C MET A 26 -7.78 10.52 1.12
N LEU A 27 -7.28 10.72 2.35
CA LEU A 27 -8.11 11.17 3.47
C LEU A 27 -8.57 12.63 3.29
N ALA A 28 -7.68 13.52 2.81
CA ALA A 28 -8.03 14.91 2.52
C ALA A 28 -9.12 14.99 1.44
N PHE A 29 -8.97 14.23 0.36
CA PHE A 29 -9.98 14.16 -0.69
C PHE A 29 -11.31 13.60 -0.16
N SER A 30 -11.27 12.58 0.69
CA SER A 30 -12.47 12.03 1.35
C SER A 30 -13.18 13.07 2.23
N ALA A 31 -12.42 13.88 2.97
CA ALA A 31 -12.99 14.95 3.80
C ALA A 31 -13.64 16.05 2.95
N VAL A 32 -12.98 16.47 1.86
CA VAL A 32 -13.53 17.45 0.92
C VAL A 32 -14.79 16.90 0.24
N ALA A 33 -14.76 15.63 -0.20
CA ALA A 33 -15.91 14.96 -0.80
C ALA A 33 -17.13 14.93 0.14
N ALA A 34 -16.91 14.62 1.42
CA ALA A 34 -17.95 14.62 2.44
C ALA A 34 -18.48 16.03 2.76
N ALA A 35 -17.62 17.05 2.76
CA ALA A 35 -18.01 18.42 3.05
C ALA A 35 -18.81 19.07 1.91
N ILE A 36 -18.48 18.76 0.66
CA ILE A 36 -19.19 19.30 -0.52
C ILE A 36 -20.50 18.54 -0.74
N GLY A 37 -20.46 17.20 -0.66
CA GLY A 37 -21.63 16.36 -0.93
C GLY A 37 -22.12 16.43 -2.39
N PRO A 38 -23.23 15.72 -2.70
CA PRO A 38 -23.75 15.67 -4.06
C PRO A 38 -24.54 16.93 -4.41
N LYS A 39 -24.39 17.42 -5.64
CA LYS A 39 -25.17 18.56 -6.17
C LYS A 39 -26.53 18.14 -6.76
N SER A 40 -26.73 16.86 -7.01
CA SER A 40 -27.96 16.28 -7.54
C SER A 40 -28.31 15.01 -6.77
N SER A 41 -29.55 14.55 -6.88
CA SER A 41 -30.00 13.28 -6.26
C SER A 41 -29.90 12.16 -7.30
N PRO A 42 -28.79 11.40 -7.37
CA PRO A 42 -28.70 10.28 -8.29
C PRO A 42 -29.64 9.14 -7.90
N SER A 43 -29.87 8.23 -8.85
CA SER A 43 -30.64 7.02 -8.59
C SER A 43 -29.99 6.19 -7.48
N PRO A 44 -30.76 5.74 -6.47
CA PRO A 44 -30.27 4.83 -5.42
C PRO A 44 -29.63 3.55 -5.98
N ASP A 45 -30.10 3.06 -7.13
CA ASP A 45 -29.60 1.84 -7.77
C ASP A 45 -28.18 2.03 -8.32
N THR A 46 -27.89 3.21 -8.86
CA THR A 46 -26.54 3.57 -9.34
C THR A 46 -25.57 3.67 -8.17
N ALA A 47 -25.98 4.32 -7.08
CA ALA A 47 -25.17 4.44 -5.87
C ALA A 47 -24.81 3.06 -5.30
N ARG A 48 -25.79 2.15 -5.22
CA ARG A 48 -25.59 0.78 -4.72
C ARG A 48 -24.65 -0.01 -5.63
N THR A 49 -24.83 0.09 -6.94
CA THR A 49 -23.98 -0.60 -7.91
C THR A 49 -22.52 -0.13 -7.79
N LEU A 50 -22.28 1.19 -7.75
CA LEU A 50 -20.94 1.74 -7.59
C LEU A 50 -20.29 1.34 -6.27
N LEU A 51 -21.07 1.33 -5.18
CA LEU A 51 -20.58 0.90 -3.87
C LEU A 51 -20.11 -0.57 -3.91
N LEU A 52 -20.89 -1.47 -4.51
CA LEU A 52 -20.53 -2.88 -4.65
C LEU A 52 -19.29 -3.06 -5.54
N VAL A 53 -19.20 -2.32 -6.64
CA VAL A 53 -18.01 -2.33 -7.51
C VAL A 53 -16.79 -1.86 -6.74
N ALA A 54 -16.86 -0.73 -6.05
CA ALA A 54 -15.74 -0.18 -5.28
C ALA A 54 -15.30 -1.14 -4.16
N ALA A 55 -16.25 -1.77 -3.45
CA ALA A 55 -15.95 -2.79 -2.46
C ALA A 55 -15.29 -4.03 -3.08
N GLY A 56 -15.77 -4.48 -4.25
CA GLY A 56 -15.16 -5.58 -5.00
C GLY A 56 -13.72 -5.28 -5.43
N ILE A 57 -13.45 -4.08 -5.96
CA ILE A 57 -12.10 -3.66 -6.33
C ILE A 57 -11.21 -3.58 -5.08
N LEU A 58 -11.70 -3.00 -3.97
CA LEU A 58 -10.94 -2.97 -2.71
C LEU A 58 -10.57 -4.38 -2.24
N LEU A 59 -11.51 -5.33 -2.30
CA LEU A 59 -11.26 -6.72 -1.92
C LEU A 59 -10.18 -7.35 -2.81
N VAL A 60 -10.32 -7.26 -4.14
CA VAL A 60 -9.37 -7.83 -5.09
C VAL A 60 -7.99 -7.21 -4.92
N THR A 61 -7.89 -5.89 -4.88
CA THR A 61 -6.61 -5.17 -4.71
C THR A 61 -5.95 -5.46 -3.36
N SER A 62 -6.73 -5.63 -2.29
CA SER A 62 -6.22 -6.04 -0.98
C SER A 62 -5.63 -7.45 -1.02
N ILE A 63 -6.29 -8.40 -1.68
CA ILE A 63 -5.77 -9.77 -1.86
C ILE A 63 -4.48 -9.73 -2.68
N LEU A 64 -4.46 -9.02 -3.81
CA LEU A 64 -3.27 -8.89 -4.64
C LEU A 64 -2.11 -8.22 -3.88
N GLY A 65 -2.39 -7.15 -3.15
CA GLY A 65 -1.41 -6.44 -2.34
C GLY A 65 -0.89 -7.22 -1.13
N ALA A 66 -1.70 -8.12 -0.55
CA ALA A 66 -1.30 -8.93 0.60
C ALA A 66 -0.60 -10.23 0.21
N ALA A 67 -1.05 -10.89 -0.86
CA ALA A 67 -0.63 -12.24 -1.20
C ALA A 67 0.24 -12.32 -2.46
N VAL A 68 -0.07 -11.54 -3.50
CA VAL A 68 0.59 -11.68 -4.82
C VAL A 68 1.84 -10.83 -4.91
N ILE A 69 1.75 -9.53 -4.60
CA ILE A 69 2.88 -8.60 -4.73
C ILE A 69 4.07 -9.02 -3.85
N PRO A 70 3.90 -9.30 -2.54
CA PRO A 70 5.04 -9.68 -1.70
C PRO A 70 5.75 -10.92 -2.22
N ARG A 71 4.99 -11.95 -2.65
CA ARG A 71 5.56 -13.18 -3.21
C ARG A 71 6.34 -12.93 -4.49
N ALA A 72 5.79 -12.13 -5.41
CA ALA A 72 6.44 -11.82 -6.67
C ALA A 72 7.77 -11.06 -6.45
N PHE A 73 7.77 -10.05 -5.59
CA PHE A 73 8.96 -9.25 -5.30
C PHE A 73 9.99 -10.00 -4.45
N THR A 74 9.57 -10.87 -3.52
CA THR A 74 10.48 -11.74 -2.77
C THR A 74 11.13 -12.78 -3.70
N ALA A 75 10.38 -13.35 -4.64
CA ALA A 75 10.95 -14.26 -5.65
C ALA A 75 11.96 -13.55 -6.56
N GLN A 76 11.64 -12.33 -7.00
CA GLN A 76 12.55 -11.50 -7.79
C GLN A 76 13.81 -11.12 -7.00
N ALA A 77 13.66 -10.72 -5.73
CA ALA A 77 14.78 -10.43 -4.85
C ALA A 77 15.66 -11.66 -4.62
N ARG A 78 15.06 -12.83 -4.38
CA ARG A 78 15.79 -14.09 -4.27
C ARG A 78 16.64 -14.39 -5.50
N ALA A 79 16.11 -14.17 -6.70
CA ALA A 79 16.87 -14.36 -7.93
C ALA A 79 18.04 -13.37 -8.04
N ARG A 80 17.82 -12.09 -7.66
CA ARG A 80 18.81 -11.02 -7.74
C ARG A 80 19.92 -11.11 -6.68
N LEU A 81 19.61 -11.65 -5.52
CA LEU A 81 20.54 -11.76 -4.38
C LEU A 81 21.36 -13.06 -4.38
N ARG A 82 21.15 -13.96 -5.35
CA ARG A 82 21.96 -15.18 -5.47
C ARG A 82 23.41 -14.82 -5.75
N GLY A 83 24.29 -15.21 -4.82
CA GLY A 83 25.74 -14.95 -4.94
C GLY A 83 26.13 -13.50 -4.66
N ALA A 84 25.23 -12.66 -4.14
CA ALA A 84 25.59 -11.34 -3.65
C ALA A 84 26.38 -11.48 -2.34
N GLU A 85 27.41 -10.66 -2.17
CA GLU A 85 28.12 -10.55 -0.91
C GLU A 85 27.19 -10.01 0.18
N PRO A 86 27.30 -10.48 1.45
CA PRO A 86 26.39 -10.08 2.52
C PRO A 86 26.27 -8.56 2.73
N GLU A 87 27.35 -7.83 2.48
CA GLU A 87 27.42 -6.37 2.58
C GLU A 87 26.64 -5.62 1.49
N ASP A 88 26.44 -6.23 0.31
CA ASP A 88 25.71 -5.63 -0.80
C ASP A 88 24.20 -5.91 -0.77
N ILE A 89 23.78 -6.94 -0.02
CA ILE A 89 22.39 -7.41 0.02
C ILE A 89 21.39 -6.27 0.32
N PRO A 90 21.60 -5.42 1.34
CA PRO A 90 20.65 -4.35 1.64
C PRO A 90 20.49 -3.34 0.49
N ALA A 91 21.59 -2.95 -0.15
CA ALA A 91 21.58 -2.01 -1.28
C ALA A 91 20.86 -2.59 -2.51
N LEU A 92 21.05 -3.89 -2.78
CA LEU A 92 20.40 -4.59 -3.88
C LEU A 92 18.92 -4.89 -3.62
N ALA A 93 18.53 -5.17 -2.38
CA ALA A 93 17.17 -5.52 -1.99
C ALA A 93 16.23 -4.30 -1.89
N TYR A 94 16.75 -3.15 -1.46
CA TYR A 94 15.94 -1.97 -1.16
C TYR A 94 15.07 -1.47 -2.32
N PRO A 95 15.58 -1.30 -3.56
CA PRO A 95 14.74 -0.82 -4.67
C PRO A 95 13.52 -1.71 -4.95
N LEU A 96 13.68 -3.03 -4.79
CA LEU A 96 12.59 -4.00 -4.94
C LEU A 96 11.57 -3.86 -3.80
N TYR A 97 12.04 -3.72 -2.57
CA TYR A 97 11.19 -3.48 -1.41
C TYR A 97 10.39 -2.17 -1.53
N GLN A 98 11.06 -1.07 -1.89
CA GLN A 98 10.44 0.23 -2.10
C GLN A 98 9.36 0.17 -3.18
N THR A 99 9.68 -0.42 -4.33
CA THR A 99 8.73 -0.59 -5.44
C THR A 99 7.51 -1.40 -5.01
N SER A 100 7.73 -2.51 -4.28
CA SER A 100 6.64 -3.33 -3.71
C SER A 100 5.74 -2.52 -2.78
N CYS A 101 6.31 -1.69 -1.90
CA CYS A 101 5.53 -0.84 -0.99
C CYS A 101 4.70 0.20 -1.72
N ILE A 102 5.30 0.92 -2.69
CA ILE A 102 4.60 1.96 -3.47
C ILE A 102 3.48 1.33 -4.30
N LEU A 103 3.72 0.20 -4.95
CA LEU A 103 2.72 -0.48 -5.77
C LEU A 103 1.54 -0.95 -4.92
N ARG A 104 1.80 -1.57 -3.76
CA ARG A 104 0.75 -1.97 -2.82
C ARG A 104 -0.06 -0.76 -2.35
N ALA A 105 0.62 0.36 -2.09
CA ALA A 105 -0.04 1.57 -1.66
C ALA A 105 -0.98 2.13 -2.74
N ALA A 106 -0.50 2.21 -3.99
CA ALA A 106 -1.27 2.73 -5.13
C ALA A 106 -2.50 1.85 -5.42
N MET A 107 -2.38 0.53 -5.27
CA MET A 107 -3.50 -0.39 -5.46
C MET A 107 -4.62 -0.21 -4.45
N LEU A 108 -4.30 0.20 -3.22
CA LEU A 108 -5.29 0.48 -2.17
C LEU A 108 -5.85 1.91 -2.26
N GLU A 109 -5.03 2.86 -2.70
CA GLU A 109 -5.44 4.25 -2.90
C GLU A 109 -6.58 4.36 -3.93
N GLY A 110 -6.50 3.65 -5.06
CA GLY A 110 -7.50 3.71 -6.13
C GLY A 110 -8.94 3.47 -5.64
N PRO A 111 -9.23 2.32 -5.00
CA PRO A 111 -10.54 2.07 -4.40
C PRO A 111 -10.93 3.07 -3.32
N GLY A 112 -9.98 3.53 -2.50
CA GLY A 112 -10.25 4.54 -1.48
C GLY A 112 -10.73 5.87 -2.07
N LEU A 113 -10.04 6.36 -3.11
CA LEU A 113 -10.44 7.54 -3.87
C LEU A 113 -11.78 7.34 -4.59
N LEU A 114 -12.05 6.14 -5.11
CA LEU A 114 -13.35 5.81 -5.70
C LEU A 114 -14.47 5.88 -4.66
N GLY A 115 -14.25 5.39 -3.44
CA GLY A 115 -15.20 5.52 -2.34
C GLY A 115 -15.50 6.98 -2.00
N ALA A 116 -14.46 7.81 -1.88
CA ALA A 116 -14.61 9.25 -1.70
C ALA A 116 -15.39 9.92 -2.85
N PHE A 117 -15.12 9.52 -4.09
CA PHE A 117 -15.84 10.01 -5.26
C PHE A 117 -17.33 9.63 -5.24
N ILE A 118 -17.69 8.43 -4.76
CA ILE A 118 -19.09 8.02 -4.58
C ILE A 118 -19.77 8.91 -3.54
N VAL A 119 -19.10 9.26 -2.43
CA VAL A 119 -19.62 10.22 -1.45
C VAL A 119 -19.89 11.58 -2.11
N LEU A 120 -18.94 12.10 -2.87
CA LEU A 120 -19.07 13.38 -3.55
C LEU A 120 -20.21 13.41 -4.57
N THR A 121 -20.45 12.32 -5.29
CA THR A 121 -21.42 12.29 -6.40
C THR A 121 -22.80 11.80 -5.99
N HIS A 122 -22.89 10.91 -5.00
CA HIS A 122 -24.14 10.27 -4.58
C HIS A 122 -24.54 10.59 -3.14
N GLY A 123 -23.66 11.20 -2.34
CA GLY A 123 -23.96 11.55 -0.96
C GLY A 123 -24.16 10.37 -0.02
N THR A 124 -23.81 9.16 -0.44
CA THR A 124 -23.97 7.97 0.39
C THR A 124 -22.85 7.93 1.45
N PRO A 125 -23.10 8.22 2.73
CA PRO A 125 -22.06 8.28 3.75
C PRO A 125 -21.40 6.92 4.00
N LEU A 126 -22.10 5.83 3.73
CA LEU A 126 -21.57 4.47 3.82
C LEU A 126 -20.36 4.25 2.89
N ALA A 127 -20.26 5.01 1.79
CA ALA A 127 -19.11 4.91 0.89
C ALA A 127 -17.79 5.41 1.53
N LEU A 128 -17.84 6.16 2.65
CA LEU A 128 -16.66 6.52 3.44
C LEU A 128 -15.99 5.30 4.12
N ALA A 129 -16.71 4.19 4.26
CA ALA A 129 -16.12 2.95 4.78
C ALA A 129 -14.97 2.44 3.90
N ILE A 130 -15.00 2.73 2.59
CA ILE A 130 -13.99 2.29 1.63
C ILE A 130 -12.64 3.01 1.83
N PRO A 131 -12.54 4.36 1.76
CA PRO A 131 -11.29 5.05 2.06
C PRO A 131 -10.80 4.81 3.49
N ALA A 132 -11.71 4.64 4.47
CA ALA A 132 -11.34 4.30 5.84
C ALA A 132 -10.67 2.91 5.93
N ALA A 133 -11.25 1.89 5.27
CA ALA A 133 -10.66 0.56 5.21
C ALA A 133 -9.33 0.55 4.45
N ALA A 134 -9.26 1.24 3.30
CA ALA A 134 -8.01 1.37 2.54
C ALA A 134 -6.91 2.03 3.38
N ALA A 135 -7.22 3.12 4.09
CA ALA A 135 -6.28 3.80 4.99
C ALA A 135 -5.82 2.87 6.13
N ALA A 136 -6.74 2.13 6.75
CA ALA A 136 -6.41 1.17 7.79
C ALA A 136 -5.43 0.10 7.27
N ILE A 137 -5.66 -0.46 6.08
CA ILE A 137 -4.77 -1.45 5.47
C ILE A 137 -3.40 -0.83 5.15
N LEU A 138 -3.35 0.41 4.65
CA LEU A 138 -2.09 1.14 4.39
C LEU A 138 -1.29 1.35 5.68
N ILE A 139 -1.96 1.76 6.77
CA ILE A 139 -1.33 1.92 8.09
C ILE A 139 -0.82 0.56 8.61
N LEU A 140 -1.62 -0.50 8.49
CA LEU A 140 -1.23 -1.85 8.88
C LEU A 140 -0.10 -2.44 8.02
N THR A 141 0.16 -1.87 6.85
CA THR A 141 1.21 -2.32 5.92
C THR A 141 2.35 -1.31 5.80
N PHE A 142 2.37 -0.29 6.66
CA PHE A 142 3.31 0.83 6.61
C PHE A 142 4.77 0.36 6.61
N PRO A 143 5.63 0.94 5.76
CA PRO A 143 7.02 0.53 5.64
C PRO A 143 7.80 0.84 6.92
N THR A 144 8.60 -0.13 7.38
CA THR A 144 9.41 -0.05 8.60
C THR A 144 10.71 -0.81 8.42
N ASN A 145 11.73 -0.50 9.22
CA ASN A 145 13.02 -1.22 9.21
C ASN A 145 12.81 -2.73 9.43
N ASP A 146 11.95 -3.12 10.36
CA ASP A 146 11.69 -4.54 10.67
C ASP A 146 11.02 -5.29 9.52
N ARG A 147 10.16 -4.61 8.74
CA ARG A 147 9.56 -5.22 7.54
C ARG A 147 10.58 -5.37 6.42
N PHE A 148 11.49 -4.40 6.28
CA PHE A 148 12.59 -4.51 5.32
C PHE A 148 13.56 -5.63 5.69
N ALA A 149 13.93 -5.75 6.97
CA ALA A 149 14.76 -6.85 7.46
C ALA A 149 14.09 -8.21 7.19
N ARG A 150 12.80 -8.37 7.49
CA ARG A 150 12.04 -9.58 7.17
C ARG A 150 12.01 -9.88 5.67
N PHE A 151 11.85 -8.87 4.83
CA PHE A 151 11.91 -9.04 3.38
C PHE A 151 13.27 -9.59 2.93
N ILE A 152 14.38 -9.11 3.50
CA ILE A 152 15.72 -9.65 3.25
C ILE A 152 15.83 -11.10 3.72
N GLU A 153 15.39 -11.40 4.96
CA GLU A 153 15.41 -12.76 5.53
C GLU A 153 14.64 -13.76 4.63
N GLU A 154 13.45 -13.38 4.15
CA GLU A 154 12.64 -14.18 3.24
C GLU A 154 13.29 -14.37 1.85
N ALA A 155 13.97 -13.33 1.35
CA ALA A 155 14.61 -13.34 0.04
C ALA A 155 15.90 -14.18 0.05
N THR A 156 16.71 -14.09 1.10
CA THR A 156 17.96 -14.85 1.26
C THR A 156 17.74 -16.27 1.77
N GLY A 157 16.58 -16.53 2.42
CA GLY A 157 16.29 -17.83 3.03
C GLY A 157 16.96 -18.03 4.39
N ALA A 158 17.53 -16.97 4.98
CA ALA A 158 18.08 -16.99 6.33
C ALA A 158 16.93 -17.09 7.34
N ARG A 159 16.43 -18.30 7.62
CA ARG A 159 15.57 -18.53 8.78
C ARG A 159 16.42 -18.31 10.04
N ARG A 160 15.95 -17.44 10.94
CA ARG A 160 16.47 -17.42 12.32
C ARG A 160 16.28 -18.82 12.90
N ALA A 161 17.38 -19.51 13.13
CA ALA A 161 17.41 -20.76 13.90
C ALA A 161 17.07 -20.49 15.36
#